data_AF-A0A2V8HBT5-F1
#
_entry.id   AF-A0A2V8HBT5-F1
#
_cell.length_a   1.000
_cell.length_b   1.000
_cell.length_c   1.000
_cell.angle_alpha   90.00
_cell.angle_beta   90.00
_cell.angle_gamma   90.00
#
_symmetry.space_group_name_H-M   'P 1'
#
loop_
_entity.id
_entity.type
_entity.pdbx_description
1 polymer ?
#
loop_
_entity_poly.entity_id
_entity_poly.type
_entity_poly.pdbx_seq_one_letter_code
_entity_poly.pdbx_strand_id
1 'polypeptide(L)'
;PSRYLVIRFHAEHPDIATRPVKVRITTACQMLVDEFLTDTSIDGRNFELPEGQSRVVFETEVSRTWRPADAGKADSRELGVAVQADFVGTADVVTSQGRWIPLTRCGPV
;
A
#
# COMPACT_ATOMS: atom_id res chain seq x y z
N PRO A 1 18.07 -8.83 9.43
CA PRO A 1 16.86 -8.46 8.65
C PRO A 1 16.92 -6.98 8.29
N SER A 2 16.53 -6.58 7.08
CA SER A 2 16.42 -5.16 6.77
C SER A 2 15.25 -4.53 7.53
N ARG A 3 15.41 -3.26 7.93
CA ARG A 3 14.36 -2.41 8.51
C ARG A 3 13.74 -1.45 7.50
N TYR A 4 14.18 -1.48 6.25
CA TYR A 4 13.69 -0.63 5.18
C TYR A 4 12.65 -1.41 4.39
N LEU A 5 11.44 -0.87 4.32
CA LEU A 5 10.30 -1.49 3.69
C LEU A 5 9.77 -0.57 2.59
N VAL A 6 9.54 -1.13 1.41
CA VAL A 6 8.78 -0.47 0.36
C VAL A 6 7.40 -1.09 0.28
N ILE A 7 6.36 -0.26 0.33
CA ILE A 7 4.99 -0.67 0.03
C ILE A 7 4.60 -0.05 -1.31
N ARG A 8 4.16 -0.89 -2.24
CA ARG A 8 3.57 -0.46 -3.51
C ARG A 8 2.10 -0.85 -3.55
N PHE A 9 1.27 0.04 -4.04
CA PHE A 9 -0.16 -0.21 -4.14
C PHE A 9 -0.77 0.43 -5.37
N HIS A 10 -1.83 -0.20 -5.90
CA HIS A 10 -2.65 0.34 -6.98
C HIS A 10 -4.02 -0.34 -6.99
N ALA A 11 -4.99 0.30 -7.64
CA ALA A 11 -6.27 -0.30 -7.96
C ALA A 11 -6.47 -0.25 -9.48
N GLU A 12 -6.66 -1.40 -10.10
CA GLU A 12 -7.16 -1.44 -11.47
C GLU A 12 -8.68 -1.33 -11.39
N HIS A 13 -9.29 -0.21 -11.80
CA HIS A 13 -10.76 -0.07 -11.84
C HIS A 13 -11.16 0.75 -13.08
N PRO A 14 -12.14 0.31 -13.91
CA PRO A 14 -12.40 0.89 -15.24
C PRO A 14 -12.84 2.37 -15.23
N ASP A 15 -13.52 2.82 -14.19
CA ASP A 15 -14.03 4.19 -14.02
C ASP A 15 -13.28 4.96 -12.92
N ILE A 16 -12.05 4.57 -12.57
CA ILE A 16 -11.31 5.17 -11.45
C ILE A 16 -11.10 6.69 -11.59
N ALA A 17 -10.98 7.18 -12.82
CA ALA A 17 -10.82 8.60 -13.11
C ALA A 17 -12.08 9.44 -12.78
N THR A 18 -13.28 8.84 -12.88
CA THR A 18 -14.56 9.54 -12.61
C THR A 18 -15.15 9.16 -11.26
N ARG A 19 -14.80 7.99 -10.72
CA ARG A 19 -15.18 7.49 -9.40
C ARG A 19 -13.93 6.99 -8.67
N PRO A 20 -13.16 7.87 -8.01
CA PRO A 20 -11.91 7.45 -7.37
C PRO A 20 -12.11 6.35 -6.31
N VAL A 21 -11.11 5.48 -6.15
CA VAL A 21 -11.11 4.45 -5.11
C VAL A 21 -10.39 5.01 -3.88
N LYS A 22 -11.10 5.18 -2.76
CA LYS A 22 -10.46 5.50 -1.48
C LYS A 22 -9.74 4.26 -0.95
N VAL A 23 -8.46 4.43 -0.61
CA VAL A 23 -7.61 3.40 0.01
C VAL A 23 -7.09 3.93 1.35
N ARG A 24 -7.15 3.09 2.37
CA ARG A 24 -6.44 3.30 3.63
C ARG A 24 -5.50 2.15 3.89
N ILE A 25 -4.27 2.48 4.27
CA ILE A 25 -3.30 1.52 4.77
C ILE A 25 -2.85 2.01 6.14
N THR A 26 -3.02 1.17 7.15
CA THR A 26 -2.74 1.51 8.55
C THR A 26 -1.83 0.46 9.17
N THR A 27 -1.05 0.88 10.16
CA THR A 27 -0.60 -0.02 11.22
C THR A 27 -1.51 0.17 12.43
N ALA A 28 -1.35 -0.66 13.46
CA ALA A 28 -2.07 -0.46 14.72
C ALA A 28 -1.87 0.93 15.36
N CYS A 29 -0.85 1.70 14.96
CA CYS A 29 -0.46 2.95 15.62
C CYS A 29 -0.23 4.13 14.68
N GLN A 30 -0.47 3.96 13.38
CA GLN A 30 -0.20 5.01 12.40
C GLN A 30 -1.01 4.82 11.12
N MET A 31 -1.58 5.91 10.62
CA MET A 31 -2.10 6.00 9.25
C MET A 31 -0.93 6.15 8.28
N LEU A 32 -0.76 5.20 7.35
CA LEU A 32 0.32 5.23 6.36
C LEU A 32 -0.14 5.84 5.04
N VAL A 33 -1.36 5.51 4.64
CA VAL A 33 -2.02 5.98 3.41
C VAL A 33 -3.47 6.26 3.73
N ASP A 34 -3.99 7.41 3.29
CA ASP A 34 -5.41 7.78 3.35
C ASP A 34 -5.76 8.61 2.10
N GLU A 35 -5.78 7.98 0.94
CA GLU A 35 -5.76 8.66 -0.36
C GLU A 35 -6.88 8.18 -1.29
N PHE A 36 -7.24 9.00 -2.26
CA PHE A 36 -8.12 8.61 -3.36
C PHE A 36 -7.25 8.29 -4.58
N LEU A 37 -7.31 7.05 -5.05
CA LEU A 37 -6.68 6.64 -6.29
C LEU A 37 -7.55 7.09 -7.46
N THR A 38 -6.99 7.88 -8.36
CA THR A 38 -7.67 8.48 -9.52
C THR A 38 -7.26 7.87 -10.85
N ASP A 39 -6.22 7.04 -10.87
CA ASP A 39 -5.75 6.29 -12.04
C ASP A 39 -5.21 4.92 -11.60
N THR A 40 -4.72 4.15 -12.57
CA THR A 40 -4.20 2.79 -12.34
C THR A 40 -2.68 2.74 -12.16
N SER A 41 -2.03 3.89 -11.95
CA SER A 41 -0.58 3.93 -11.72
C SER A 41 -0.22 3.30 -10.36
N ILE A 42 1.01 2.83 -10.25
CA ILE A 42 1.53 2.23 -9.01
C ILE A 42 2.11 3.32 -8.14
N ASP A 43 1.50 3.50 -6.98
CA ASP A 43 2.04 4.33 -5.92
C ASP A 43 3.01 3.54 -5.04
N GLY A 44 4.14 4.17 -4.71
CA GLY A 44 5.16 3.62 -3.81
C GLY A 44 5.36 4.51 -2.59
N ARG A 45 5.52 3.90 -1.42
CA ARG A 45 5.89 4.59 -0.17
C ARG A 45 7.00 3.80 0.54
N ASN A 46 7.97 4.55 1.07
CA ASN A 46 9.15 3.99 1.73
C ASN A 46 9.05 4.20 3.23
N PHE A 47 9.22 3.12 3.99
CA PHE A 47 9.07 3.09 5.43
C PHE A 47 10.32 2.55 6.12
N GLU A 48 10.64 3.11 7.28
CA GLU A 48 11.69 2.59 8.15
C GLU A 48 11.06 2.05 9.43
N LEU A 49 11.28 0.76 9.71
CA LEU A 49 10.85 0.14 10.96
C LEU A 49 11.71 0.66 12.13
N PRO A 50 11.11 0.86 13.31
CA PRO A 50 11.84 1.14 14.54
C PRO A 50 12.95 0.13 14.80
N GLU A 51 14.03 0.59 15.44
CA GLU A 51 15.11 -0.27 15.88
C GLU A 51 14.57 -1.45 16.71
N GLY A 52 15.07 -2.65 16.43
CA GLY A 52 14.65 -3.89 17.09
C GLY A 52 13.37 -4.54 16.53
N GLN A 53 12.61 -3.86 15.65
CA GLN A 53 11.47 -4.47 14.97
C GLN A 53 11.88 -5.15 13.66
N SER A 54 11.39 -6.38 13.46
CA SER A 54 11.60 -7.17 12.24
C SER A 54 10.29 -7.55 11.54
N ARG A 55 9.16 -7.19 12.13
CA ARG A 55 7.82 -7.50 11.65
C ARG A 55 6.96 -6.25 11.71
N VAL A 56 6.08 -6.14 10.75
CA VAL A 56 5.03 -5.14 10.68
C VAL A 56 3.75 -5.80 10.18
N VAL A 57 2.61 -5.32 10.64
CA VAL A 57 1.28 -5.74 10.19
C VAL A 57 0.60 -4.50 9.63
N PHE A 58 0.07 -4.63 8.42
CA PHE A 58 -0.75 -3.61 7.80
C PHE A 58 -2.19 -4.09 7.75
N GLU A 59 -3.11 -3.18 8.03
CA GLU A 59 -4.50 -3.32 7.66
C GLU A 59 -4.75 -2.48 6.41
N THR A 60 -5.60 -2.98 5.53
CA THR A 60 -5.92 -2.30 4.26
C THR A 60 -7.42 -2.26 4.08
N GLU A 61 -7.96 -1.06 3.94
CA GLU A 61 -9.36 -0.82 3.64
C GLU A 61 -9.49 -0.22 2.24
N VAL A 62 -10.52 -0.65 1.53
CA VAL A 62 -10.86 -0.12 0.21
C VAL A 62 -12.34 0.23 0.17
N SER A 63 -12.66 1.42 -0.33
CA SER A 63 -14.05 1.90 -0.37
C SER A 63 -14.95 1.15 -1.35
N ARG A 64 -14.36 0.52 -2.38
CA ARG A 64 -15.10 -0.24 -3.38
C ARG A 64 -14.21 -1.24 -4.09
N THR A 65 -14.84 -2.31 -4.53
CA THR A 65 -14.28 -3.38 -5.35
C THR A 65 -14.97 -3.39 -6.70
N TRP A 66 -14.43 -4.16 -7.65
CA TRP A 66 -15.13 -4.49 -8.88
C TRP A 66 -14.77 -5.89 -9.35
N ARG A 67 -15.61 -6.45 -10.21
CA ARG A 67 -15.36 -7.73 -10.85
C ARG A 67 -15.15 -7.54 -12.35
N PRO A 68 -13.95 -7.84 -12.89
CA PRO A 68 -13.67 -7.67 -14.31
C PRO A 68 -14.63 -8.42 -15.25
N ALA A 69 -15.10 -9.59 -14.85
CA ALA A 69 -16.08 -10.36 -15.61
C ALA A 69 -17.40 -9.63 -15.88
N ASP A 70 -17.82 -8.69 -15.02
CA ASP A 70 -19.04 -7.89 -15.24
C ASP A 70 -18.88 -6.92 -16.42
N ALA A 71 -17.64 -6.67 -16.84
CA ALA A 71 -17.28 -5.89 -18.03
C ALA A 71 -16.77 -6.79 -19.19
N GLY A 72 -16.99 -8.11 -19.13
CA GLY A 72 -16.62 -9.04 -20.18
C GLY A 72 -15.14 -9.46 -20.20
N LYS A 73 -14.36 -9.19 -19.14
CA LYS A 73 -12.99 -9.72 -19.00
C LYS A 73 -13.00 -11.16 -18.46
N ALA A 74 -11.90 -11.89 -18.66
CA ALA A 74 -11.79 -13.29 -18.21
C ALA A 74 -11.61 -13.47 -16.70
N ASP A 75 -11.22 -12.42 -15.97
CA ASP A 75 -11.00 -12.48 -14.52
C ASP A 75 -12.31 -12.39 -13.74
N SER A 76 -12.65 -13.45 -13.01
CA SER A 76 -13.88 -13.58 -12.24
C SER A 76 -13.76 -13.15 -10.78
N ARG A 77 -12.58 -12.70 -10.33
CA ARG A 77 -12.35 -12.30 -8.95
C ARG A 77 -12.95 -10.92 -8.67
N GLU A 78 -13.31 -10.68 -7.42
CA GLU A 78 -13.60 -9.35 -6.92
C GLU A 78 -12.30 -8.66 -6.50
N LEU A 79 -11.95 -7.59 -7.19
CA LEU A 79 -10.68 -6.87 -7.06
C LEU A 79 -10.90 -5.54 -6.33
N GLY A 80 -10.10 -5.30 -5.30
CA GLY A 80 -10.00 -4.03 -4.60
C GLY A 80 -8.67 -3.34 -4.91
N VAL A 81 -7.75 -3.38 -3.96
CA VAL A 81 -6.39 -2.84 -4.08
C VAL A 81 -5.37 -3.98 -4.09
N ALA A 82 -4.38 -3.90 -4.97
CA ALA A 82 -3.20 -4.74 -4.92
C ALA A 82 -2.15 -4.08 -4.02
N VAL A 83 -1.56 -4.84 -3.10
CA VAL A 83 -0.51 -4.38 -2.19
C VAL A 83 0.70 -5.31 -2.28
N GLN A 84 1.87 -4.73 -2.53
CA GLN A 84 3.16 -5.42 -2.50
C GLN A 84 4.03 -4.79 -1.42
N ALA A 85 4.69 -5.62 -0.62
CA ALA A 85 5.57 -5.18 0.46
C ALA A 85 6.91 -5.90 0.37
N ASP A 86 8.00 -5.14 0.21
CA ASP A 86 9.36 -5.67 0.04
C ASP A 86 10.30 -5.08 1.08
N PHE A 87 11.03 -5.93 1.82
CA PHE A 87 12.16 -5.48 2.63
C PHE A 87 13.38 -5.29 1.73
N VAL A 88 13.88 -4.06 1.64
CA VAL A 88 15.03 -3.70 0.80
C VAL A 88 16.29 -3.57 1.67
N GLY A 89 17.39 -4.21 1.31
CA GLY A 89 18.56 -4.40 2.19
C GLY A 89 19.13 -3.14 2.85
N THR A 90 19.16 -2.01 2.15
CA THR A 90 19.63 -0.70 2.65
C THR A 90 18.78 0.44 2.13
N ALA A 91 18.87 1.61 2.78
CA ALA A 91 18.20 2.84 2.36
C ALA A 91 18.60 3.29 0.93
N ASP A 92 19.80 2.93 0.49
CA ASP A 92 20.37 3.37 -0.79
C ASP A 92 19.81 2.60 -2.00
N VAL A 93 19.22 1.42 -1.76
CA VAL A 93 18.68 0.54 -2.82
C VAL A 93 17.43 1.13 -3.49
N VAL A 94 16.79 2.14 -2.89
CA VAL A 94 15.56 2.76 -3.42
C VAL A 94 15.73 4.29 -3.47
N THR A 95 16.74 4.74 -4.20
CA THR A 95 17.07 6.17 -4.32
C THR A 95 16.30 6.91 -5.42
N SER A 96 15.32 6.27 -6.09
CA SER A 96 14.51 6.94 -7.12
C SER A 96 13.16 7.46 -6.64
N GLN A 97 12.74 7.20 -5.40
CA GLN A 97 11.45 7.68 -4.86
C GLN A 97 11.62 8.08 -3.40
N GLY A 98 11.28 9.32 -3.06
CA GLY A 98 10.77 9.77 -1.76
C GLY A 98 11.47 9.37 -0.44
N ARG A 99 11.79 10.40 0.35
CA ARG A 99 11.99 10.40 1.82
C ARG A 99 11.43 9.17 2.57
N TRP A 100 12.26 8.51 3.37
CA TRP A 100 11.86 7.46 4.31
C TRP A 100 10.89 8.00 5.37
N ILE A 101 9.76 7.34 5.54
CA ILE A 101 8.76 7.64 6.57
C ILE A 101 9.02 6.71 7.77
N PRO A 102 9.44 7.24 8.93
CA PRO A 102 9.62 6.40 10.11
C PRO A 102 8.27 5.86 10.58
N LEU A 103 8.21 4.55 10.81
CA LEU A 103 7.05 3.92 11.44
C LEU A 103 7.07 4.15 12.94
N THR A 104 5.89 4.44 13.48
CA THR A 104 5.71 4.63 14.92
C THR A 104 5.68 3.27 15.63
N ARG A 105 6.46 3.12 16.72
CA ARG A 105 6.27 1.95 17.59
C ARG A 105 4.89 2.03 18.22
N CYS A 106 4.15 0.94 18.11
CA CYS A 106 3.09 0.69 19.06
C CYS A 106 3.68 0.55 20.46
N GLY A 107 3.09 1.24 21.44
CA GLY A 107 3.43 1.05 22.85
C GLY A 107 3.26 -0.41 23.28
N PRO A 108 3.72 -0.80 24.48
CA PRO A 108 3.46 -2.13 24.99
C PRO A 108 1.93 -2.38 24.99
N VAL A 109 1.51 -3.44 24.31
CA VAL A 109 0.14 -3.97 24.35
C VAL A 109 -0.10 -4.58 25.72
#